data_AF-A0A812NJ93-F1
#
_entry.id   AF-A0A812NJ93-F1
#
_cell.length_a   1.000
_cell.length_b   1.000
_cell.length_c   1.000
_cell.angle_alpha   90.00
_cell.angle_beta   90.00
_cell.angle_gamma   90.00
#
_symmetry.space_group_name_H-M   'P 1'
#
loop_
_entity.id
_entity.type
_entity.pdbx_description
1 polymer ?
#
loop_
_entity_poly.entity_id
_entity_poly.type
_entity_poly.pdbx_seq_one_letter_code
_entity_poly.pdbx_strand_id
1 'polypeptide(L)'
;EFLANDDEAVLKLVKEWGKDAVKFHIEQVTGKTPEEEKSAEEKATEFKEYFGLEMPELSAGMKPAEVEAKLNEVVQQGITEKAASYEEFRPGFAVEAARIATVVTIDDEWKALLQKMDALKQTVGLAAYKGSEPLKEYQVQGFRMYQKVENKYKARSVSRWLRSKPKKDAKQES
;
A
#
# COMPACT_ATOMS: atom_id res chain seq x y z
N GLU A 1 -19.38 -6.24 3.66
CA GLU A 1 -19.71 -7.59 3.14
C GLU A 1 -18.59 -8.23 2.32
N PHE A 2 -17.87 -7.49 1.45
CA PHE A 2 -16.90 -8.08 0.51
C PHE A 2 -15.73 -8.89 1.12
N LEU A 3 -15.28 -8.57 2.33
CA LEU A 3 -14.17 -9.28 3.00
C LEU A 3 -14.63 -10.37 3.99
N ALA A 4 -15.93 -10.50 4.26
CA ALA A 4 -16.44 -11.32 5.36
C ALA A 4 -16.84 -12.74 4.95
N ASN A 5 -17.21 -12.96 3.68
CA ASN A 5 -17.81 -14.22 3.23
C ASN A 5 -17.03 -14.97 2.13
N ASP A 6 -15.92 -14.42 1.63
CA ASP A 6 -15.14 -15.04 0.55
C ASP A 6 -13.65 -14.93 0.82
N ASP A 7 -13.09 -16.01 1.37
CA ASP A 7 -11.67 -16.13 1.70
C ASP A 7 -10.78 -16.11 0.44
N GLU A 8 -11.30 -16.62 -0.67
CA GLU A 8 -10.60 -16.64 -1.96
C GLU A 8 -10.54 -15.23 -2.58
N ALA A 9 -11.60 -14.44 -2.42
CA ALA A 9 -11.63 -13.04 -2.83
C ALA A 9 -10.57 -12.19 -2.11
N VAL A 10 -10.27 -12.45 -0.83
CA VAL A 10 -9.24 -11.70 -0.09
C VAL A 10 -7.87 -11.88 -0.71
N LEU A 11 -7.48 -13.13 -1.01
CA LEU A 11 -6.16 -13.40 -1.61
C LEU A 11 -6.08 -12.88 -3.04
N LYS A 12 -7.17 -12.95 -3.80
CA LYS A 12 -7.25 -12.34 -5.13
C LYS A 12 -7.05 -10.82 -5.06
N LEU A 13 -7.72 -10.15 -4.12
CA LEU A 13 -7.58 -8.71 -3.90
C LEU A 13 -6.14 -8.33 -3.53
N VAL A 14 -5.48 -9.09 -2.66
CA VAL A 14 -4.07 -8.84 -2.31
C VAL A 14 -3.15 -8.97 -3.53
N LYS A 15 -3.39 -9.95 -4.40
CA LYS A 15 -2.64 -10.10 -5.65
C LYS A 15 -2.87 -8.92 -6.60
N GLU A 16 -4.11 -8.48 -6.77
CA GLU A 16 -4.45 -7.31 -7.59
C GLU A 16 -3.78 -6.05 -7.04
N TRP A 17 -3.92 -5.79 -5.74
CA TRP A 17 -3.31 -4.65 -5.07
C TRP A 17 -1.78 -4.72 -5.04
N GLY A 18 -1.18 -5.90 -5.22
CA GLY A 18 0.27 -6.05 -5.37
C GLY A 18 0.81 -5.25 -6.56
N LYS A 19 0.07 -5.19 -7.67
CA LYS A 19 0.46 -4.37 -8.84
C LYS A 19 0.33 -2.89 -8.53
N ASP A 20 -0.78 -2.50 -7.89
CA ASP A 20 -1.00 -1.12 -7.45
C ASP A 20 0.08 -0.67 -6.46
N ALA A 21 0.57 -1.59 -5.60
CA ALA A 21 1.61 -1.32 -4.64
C ALA A 21 2.96 -1.02 -5.30
N VAL A 22 3.33 -1.79 -6.33
CA VAL A 22 4.56 -1.54 -7.12
C VAL A 22 4.47 -0.20 -7.83
N LYS A 23 3.35 0.07 -8.53
CA LYS A 23 3.14 1.35 -9.21
C LYS A 23 3.22 2.52 -8.22
N PHE A 24 2.53 2.41 -7.08
CA PHE A 24 2.57 3.42 -6.03
C PHE A 24 3.99 3.64 -5.50
N HIS A 25 4.76 2.57 -5.27
CA HIS A 25 6.14 2.67 -4.82
C HIS A 25 7.04 3.36 -5.85
N ILE A 26 6.94 2.99 -7.13
CA ILE A 26 7.68 3.65 -8.22
C ILE A 26 7.36 5.14 -8.25
N GLU A 27 6.08 5.53 -8.19
CA GLU A 27 5.66 6.93 -8.18
C GLU A 27 6.21 7.73 -6.98
N GLN A 28 6.39 7.09 -5.81
CA GLN A 28 7.00 7.73 -4.65
C GLN A 28 8.53 7.87 -4.79
N VAL A 29 9.18 6.90 -5.43
CA VAL A 29 10.64 6.82 -5.55
C VAL A 29 11.18 7.70 -6.68
N THR A 30 10.45 7.87 -7.78
CA THR A 30 10.91 8.67 -8.93
C THR A 30 10.92 10.18 -8.67
N GLY A 31 10.53 10.64 -7.48
CA GLY A 31 10.50 12.05 -7.12
C GLY A 31 9.57 12.89 -8.01
N LYS A 32 9.39 14.16 -7.68
CA LYS A 32 8.74 15.14 -8.57
C LYS A 32 9.74 15.99 -9.34
N THR A 33 11.04 15.84 -9.03
CA THR A 33 12.11 16.75 -9.43
C THR A 33 13.40 15.96 -9.71
N PRO A 34 14.13 16.24 -10.80
CA PRO A 34 15.34 15.50 -11.19
C PRO A 34 16.50 15.54 -10.18
N GLU A 35 16.53 16.54 -9.29
CA GLU A 35 17.58 16.71 -8.28
C GLU A 35 17.42 15.76 -7.07
N GLU A 36 16.26 15.14 -6.89
CA GLU A 36 15.97 14.18 -5.81
C GLU A 36 16.05 12.72 -6.28
N GLU A 37 16.61 12.48 -7.47
CA GLU A 37 16.67 11.13 -8.04
C GLU A 37 17.63 10.25 -7.23
N LYS A 38 17.05 9.44 -6.35
CA LYS A 38 17.76 8.54 -5.44
C LYS A 38 18.69 7.59 -6.19
N SER A 39 19.82 7.27 -5.56
CA SER A 39 20.78 6.30 -6.10
C SER A 39 20.14 4.91 -6.24
N ALA A 40 20.71 4.05 -7.08
CA ALA A 40 20.21 2.67 -7.22
C ALA A 40 20.23 1.89 -5.89
N GLU A 41 21.21 2.18 -5.03
CA GLU A 41 21.36 1.57 -3.70
C GLU A 41 20.26 2.02 -2.72
N GLU A 42 19.91 3.31 -2.76
CA GLU A 42 18.80 3.87 -1.99
C GLU A 42 17.46 3.28 -2.44
N LYS A 43 17.24 3.18 -3.76
CA LYS A 43 16.04 2.55 -4.33
C LYS A 43 15.89 1.09 -3.88
N ALA A 44 17.00 0.34 -3.84
CA ALA A 44 17.01 -1.04 -3.34
C ALA A 44 16.71 -1.13 -1.85
N THR A 45 17.28 -0.22 -1.05
CA THR A 45 17.06 -0.15 0.39
C THR A 45 15.59 0.17 0.70
N GLU A 46 15.01 1.17 0.03
CA GLU A 46 13.60 1.52 0.22
C GLU A 46 12.64 0.41 -0.23
N PHE A 47 12.96 -0.29 -1.32
CA PHE A 47 12.18 -1.45 -1.77
C PHE A 47 12.17 -2.55 -0.70
N LYS A 48 13.33 -2.84 -0.11
CA LYS A 48 13.47 -3.81 0.97
C LYS A 48 12.73 -3.39 2.23
N GLU A 49 12.82 -2.13 2.63
CA GLU A 49 12.09 -1.62 3.79
C GLU A 49 10.57 -1.61 3.57
N TYR A 50 10.13 -1.34 2.34
CA TYR A 50 8.71 -1.24 2.01
C TYR A 50 8.05 -2.61 1.83
N PHE A 51 8.64 -3.51 1.04
CA PHE A 51 8.04 -4.82 0.75
C PHE A 51 8.57 -5.94 1.66
N GLY A 52 9.74 -5.78 2.27
CA GLY A 52 10.43 -6.87 2.95
C GLY A 52 11.02 -7.91 2.00
N LEU A 53 11.19 -7.55 0.72
CA LEU A 53 11.68 -8.40 -0.35
C LEU A 53 13.00 -7.82 -0.89
N GLU A 54 13.87 -8.67 -1.42
CA GLU A 54 15.09 -8.22 -2.09
C GLU A 54 14.74 -7.64 -3.47
N MET A 55 15.40 -6.54 -3.83
CA MET A 55 15.20 -5.90 -5.14
C MET A 55 15.78 -6.80 -6.25
N PRO A 56 15.06 -7.02 -7.37
CA PRO A 56 15.61 -7.76 -8.50
C PRO A 56 16.76 -7.01 -9.16
N GLU A 57 17.66 -7.75 -9.78
CA GLU A 57 18.70 -7.15 -10.62
C GLU A 57 18.08 -6.43 -11.83
N LEU A 58 18.26 -5.11 -11.85
CA LEU A 58 17.90 -4.25 -12.96
C LEU A 58 19.13 -4.01 -13.84
N SER A 59 19.03 -4.27 -15.14
CA SER A 59 20.13 -3.92 -16.05
C SER A 59 20.07 -2.43 -16.38
N ALA A 60 21.24 -1.79 -16.44
CA ALA A 60 21.35 -0.39 -16.85
C ALA A 60 20.71 -0.19 -18.24
N GLY A 61 19.77 0.74 -18.36
CA GLY A 61 19.08 1.07 -19.62
C GLY A 61 17.74 0.36 -19.86
N MET A 62 17.19 -0.38 -18.90
CA MET A 62 15.81 -0.89 -18.99
C MET A 62 14.79 0.24 -19.13
N LYS A 63 13.76 0.02 -19.95
CA LYS A 63 12.65 0.97 -20.04
C LYS A 63 11.86 0.98 -18.72
N PRO A 64 11.24 2.10 -18.34
CA PRO A 64 10.44 2.19 -17.11
C PRO A 64 9.38 1.08 -16.99
N ALA A 65 8.73 0.71 -18.10
CA ALA A 65 7.74 -0.37 -18.15
C ALA A 65 8.36 -1.77 -17.89
N GLU A 66 9.61 -2.00 -18.28
CA GLU A 66 10.32 -3.27 -18.04
C GLU A 66 10.75 -3.38 -16.58
N VAL A 67 11.18 -2.27 -15.98
CA VAL A 67 11.47 -2.17 -14.55
C VAL A 67 10.20 -2.45 -13.73
N GLU A 68 9.07 -1.82 -14.09
CA GLU A 68 7.78 -2.07 -13.46
C GLU A 68 7.36 -3.53 -13.59
N ALA A 69 7.54 -4.16 -14.76
CA ALA A 69 7.21 -5.56 -14.97
C ALA A 69 8.03 -6.51 -14.06
N LYS A 70 9.35 -6.29 -13.96
CA LYS A 70 10.22 -7.07 -13.07
C LYS A 70 9.87 -6.91 -11.60
N LEU A 71 9.63 -5.68 -11.15
CA LEU A 71 9.22 -5.43 -9.76
C LEU A 71 7.87 -6.07 -9.45
N ASN A 72 6.92 -6.00 -10.39
CA ASN A 72 5.65 -6.70 -10.29
C ASN A 72 5.85 -8.22 -10.15
N GLU A 73 6.70 -8.82 -10.97
CA GLU A 73 6.99 -10.24 -10.89
C GLU A 73 7.51 -10.64 -9.50
N VAL A 74 8.52 -9.92 -8.97
CA VAL A 74 9.07 -10.18 -7.64
C VAL A 74 8.02 -10.02 -6.54
N VAL A 75 7.20 -8.97 -6.59
CA VAL A 75 6.14 -8.76 -5.59
C VAL A 75 5.06 -9.84 -5.68
N GLN A 76 4.67 -10.27 -6.88
CA GLN A 76 3.68 -11.35 -7.05
C GLN A 76 4.20 -12.71 -6.59
N GLN A 77 5.48 -13.00 -6.86
CA GLN A 77 6.15 -14.19 -6.34
C GLN A 77 6.21 -14.13 -4.82
N GLY A 78 6.66 -13.02 -4.25
CA GLY A 78 6.70 -12.82 -2.79
C GLY A 78 5.32 -12.95 -2.13
N ILE A 79 4.25 -12.44 -2.75
CA ILE A 79 2.87 -12.63 -2.28
C ILE A 79 2.50 -14.12 -2.26
N THR A 80 2.85 -14.86 -3.31
CA THR A 80 2.50 -16.28 -3.45
C THR A 80 3.27 -17.14 -2.44
N GLU A 81 4.56 -16.92 -2.31
CA GLU A 81 5.42 -17.59 -1.32
C GLU A 81 4.98 -17.28 0.11
N LYS A 82 4.63 -16.02 0.39
CA LYS A 82 4.14 -15.60 1.70
C LYS A 82 2.82 -16.29 2.05
N ALA A 83 1.88 -16.36 1.11
CA ALA A 83 0.62 -17.05 1.29
C ALA A 83 0.85 -18.54 1.60
N ALA A 84 1.71 -19.22 0.83
CA ALA A 84 2.04 -20.62 1.05
C ALA A 84 2.67 -20.86 2.43
N SER A 85 3.66 -20.05 2.81
CA SER A 85 4.30 -20.13 4.13
C SER A 85 3.32 -19.92 5.29
N TYR A 86 2.31 -19.06 5.10
CA TYR A 86 1.29 -18.84 6.13
C TYR A 86 0.29 -19.99 6.23
N GLU A 87 -0.03 -20.62 5.11
CA GLU A 87 -0.89 -21.80 5.09
C GLU A 87 -0.19 -23.01 5.73
N GLU A 88 1.12 -23.16 5.51
CA GLU A 88 1.95 -24.16 6.20
C GLU A 88 2.02 -23.93 7.72
N PHE A 89 2.02 -22.66 8.16
CA PHE A 89 2.00 -22.33 9.58
C PHE A 89 0.70 -22.78 10.25
N ARG A 90 -0.44 -22.46 9.63
CA ARG A 90 -1.77 -22.91 10.06
C ARG A 90 -2.78 -22.79 8.91
N PRO A 91 -3.61 -23.81 8.64
CA PRO A 91 -4.64 -23.72 7.62
C PRO A 91 -5.56 -22.50 7.81
N GLY A 92 -5.82 -21.75 6.75
CA GLY A 92 -6.62 -20.51 6.73
C GLY A 92 -5.92 -19.27 7.29
N PHE A 93 -4.70 -19.39 7.81
CA PHE A 93 -3.99 -18.25 8.41
C PHE A 93 -3.56 -17.21 7.38
N ALA A 94 -3.27 -17.61 6.15
CA ALA A 94 -2.92 -16.68 5.07
C ALA A 94 -4.01 -15.61 4.86
N VAL A 95 -5.26 -16.07 4.78
CA VAL A 95 -6.45 -15.23 4.58
C VAL A 95 -6.71 -14.36 5.79
N GLU A 96 -6.66 -14.94 6.99
CA GLU A 96 -6.88 -14.20 8.25
C GLU A 96 -5.85 -13.08 8.42
N ALA A 97 -4.57 -13.37 8.22
CA ALA A 97 -3.50 -12.39 8.32
C ALA A 97 -3.65 -11.28 7.26
N ALA A 98 -4.01 -11.63 6.03
CA ALA A 98 -4.27 -10.65 4.97
C ALA A 98 -5.46 -9.74 5.29
N ARG A 99 -6.54 -10.31 5.83
CA ARG A 99 -7.73 -9.57 6.27
C ARG A 99 -7.38 -8.61 7.40
N ILE A 100 -6.67 -9.06 8.43
CA ILE A 100 -6.24 -8.23 9.55
C ILE A 100 -5.33 -7.10 9.06
N ALA A 101 -4.32 -7.41 8.24
CA ALA A 101 -3.41 -6.41 7.70
C ALA A 101 -4.16 -5.33 6.91
N THR A 102 -5.14 -5.73 6.10
CA THR A 102 -5.98 -4.83 5.30
C THR A 102 -6.85 -3.94 6.18
N VAL A 103 -7.61 -4.52 7.11
CA VAL A 103 -8.52 -3.77 7.98
C VAL A 103 -7.77 -2.75 8.84
N VAL A 104 -6.66 -3.16 9.46
CA VAL A 104 -5.87 -2.24 10.29
C VAL A 104 -5.27 -1.11 9.44
N THR A 105 -4.81 -1.41 8.22
CA THR A 105 -4.27 -0.38 7.33
C THR A 105 -5.35 0.61 6.87
N ILE A 106 -6.54 0.14 6.54
CA ILE A 106 -7.67 1.01 6.17
C ILE A 106 -8.04 1.93 7.34
N ASP A 107 -8.11 1.40 8.57
CA ASP A 107 -8.40 2.20 9.76
C ASP A 107 -7.34 3.29 10.01
N ASP A 108 -6.05 2.93 9.92
CA ASP A 108 -4.93 3.88 10.06
C ASP A 108 -5.02 5.01 9.03
N GLU A 109 -5.30 4.68 7.76
CA GLU A 109 -5.38 5.67 6.68
C GLU A 109 -6.67 6.50 6.71
N TRP A 110 -7.79 5.90 7.13
CA TRP A 110 -9.05 6.61 7.28
C TRP A 110 -8.98 7.65 8.40
N LYS A 111 -8.38 7.30 9.54
CA LYS A 111 -8.10 8.25 10.63
C LYS A 111 -7.26 9.43 10.14
N ALA A 112 -6.20 9.15 9.39
CA ALA A 112 -5.36 10.19 8.80
C ALA A 112 -6.12 11.06 7.78
N LEU A 113 -7.04 10.48 7.01
CA LEU A 113 -7.90 11.23 6.09
C LEU A 113 -8.83 12.18 6.86
N LEU A 114 -9.51 11.71 7.91
CA LEU A 114 -10.42 12.52 8.73
C LEU A 114 -9.69 13.74 9.32
N GLN A 115 -8.50 13.54 9.89
CA GLN A 115 -7.68 14.64 10.42
C GLN A 115 -7.37 15.70 9.34
N LYS A 116 -7.04 15.26 8.12
CA LYS A 116 -6.78 16.19 7.02
C LYS A 116 -8.05 16.89 6.53
N MET A 117 -9.18 16.20 6.53
CA MET A 117 -10.49 16.77 6.16
C MET A 117 -10.93 17.84 7.17
N ASP A 118 -10.65 17.65 8.46
CA ASP A 118 -10.88 18.66 9.49
C ASP A 118 -10.03 19.91 9.27
N ALA A 119 -8.74 19.74 8.96
CA ALA A 119 -7.86 20.85 8.59
C ALA A 119 -8.34 21.57 7.31
N LEU A 120 -8.75 20.82 6.28
CA LEU A 120 -9.30 21.36 5.03
C LEU A 120 -10.55 22.22 5.28
N LYS A 121 -11.43 21.77 6.18
CA LYS A 121 -12.64 22.53 6.54
C LYS A 121 -12.30 23.91 7.11
N GLN A 122 -11.24 24.02 7.91
CA GLN A 122 -10.78 25.29 8.46
C GLN A 122 -10.18 26.20 7.39
N THR A 123 -9.35 25.66 6.49
CA THR A 123 -8.66 26.46 5.45
C THR A 123 -9.60 26.94 4.35
N VAL A 124 -10.57 26.11 3.95
CA VAL A 124 -11.57 26.48 2.92
C VAL A 124 -12.52 27.57 3.44
N GLY A 125 -12.80 27.59 4.75
CA GLY A 125 -13.51 28.70 5.39
C GLY A 125 -12.79 30.04 5.25
N LEU A 126 -11.45 30.04 5.23
CA LEU A 126 -10.64 31.23 4.97
C LEU A 126 -10.57 31.61 3.48
N ALA A 127 -10.70 30.64 2.57
CA ALA A 127 -10.73 30.89 1.13
C ALA A 127 -12.05 31.50 0.65
N ALA A 128 -13.15 31.29 1.41
CA ALA A 128 -14.46 31.91 1.18
C ALA A 128 -14.39 33.44 1.01
N TYR A 129 -13.47 34.09 1.73
CA TYR A 129 -13.26 35.53 1.66
C TYR A 129 -12.80 36.03 0.28
N LYS A 130 -12.35 35.14 -0.62
CA LYS A 130 -11.91 35.46 -1.99
C LYS A 130 -13.00 35.30 -3.06
N GLY A 131 -14.26 35.08 -2.68
CA GLY A 131 -15.38 34.94 -3.61
C GLY A 131 -15.52 33.54 -4.24
N SER A 132 -14.76 32.55 -3.77
CA SER A 132 -14.92 31.14 -4.16
C SER A 132 -16.01 30.45 -3.33
N GLU A 133 -16.76 29.53 -3.93
CA GLU A 133 -17.76 28.72 -3.24
C GLU A 133 -17.09 27.68 -2.30
N PRO A 134 -17.14 27.87 -0.96
CA PRO A 134 -16.34 27.06 -0.04
C PRO A 134 -16.76 25.59 -0.04
N LEU A 135 -18.07 25.33 -0.15
CA LEU A 135 -18.59 23.97 -0.19
C LEU A 135 -18.05 23.18 -1.39
N LYS A 136 -17.99 23.82 -2.55
CA LYS A 136 -17.50 23.20 -3.79
C LYS A 136 -16.01 22.89 -3.71
N GLU A 137 -15.21 23.82 -3.18
CA GLU A 137 -13.77 23.61 -3.00
C GLU A 137 -13.49 22.48 -2.00
N TYR A 138 -14.23 22.43 -0.89
CA TYR A 138 -14.13 21.35 0.08
C TYR A 138 -14.43 19.98 -0.55
N GLN A 139 -15.49 19.88 -1.35
CA GLN A 139 -15.84 18.64 -2.05
C GLN A 139 -14.75 18.20 -3.04
N VAL A 140 -14.24 19.12 -3.86
CA VAL A 140 -13.22 18.81 -4.86
C VAL A 140 -11.91 18.40 -4.20
N GLN A 141 -11.42 19.16 -3.24
CA GLN A 141 -10.18 18.84 -2.53
C GLN A 141 -10.33 17.57 -1.68
N GLY A 142 -11.46 17.41 -0.99
CA GLY A 142 -11.75 16.23 -0.18
C GLY A 142 -11.78 14.96 -1.03
N PHE A 143 -12.41 15.00 -2.21
CA PHE A 143 -12.41 13.87 -3.13
C PHE A 143 -11.01 13.53 -3.64
N ARG A 144 -10.20 14.53 -4.02
CA ARG A 144 -8.80 14.32 -4.42
C ARG A 144 -7.96 13.70 -3.29
N MET A 145 -8.22 14.09 -2.03
CA MET A 145 -7.55 13.51 -0.87
C MET A 145 -7.97 12.06 -0.64
N TYR A 146 -9.26 11.76 -0.77
CA TYR A 146 -9.78 10.39 -0.70
C TYR A 146 -9.13 9.48 -1.76
N GLN A 147 -9.07 9.90 -3.03
CA GLN A 147 -8.45 9.10 -4.10
C GLN A 147 -6.97 8.79 -3.82
N LYS A 148 -6.23 9.74 -3.24
CA LYS A 148 -4.84 9.51 -2.82
C LYS A 148 -4.75 8.49 -1.69
N VAL A 149 -5.66 8.57 -0.72
CA VAL A 149 -5.74 7.61 0.38
C VAL A 149 -6.13 6.23 -0.13
N GLU A 150 -6.97 6.15 -1.15
CA GLU A 150 -7.39 4.90 -1.77
C GLU A 150 -6.21 4.07 -2.27
N ASN A 151 -5.38 4.67 -3.13
CA ASN A 151 -4.18 4.01 -3.66
C ASN A 151 -3.20 3.67 -2.53
N LYS A 152 -3.11 4.55 -1.53
CA LYS A 152 -2.17 4.39 -0.41
C LYS A 152 -2.55 3.21 0.49
N TYR A 153 -3.82 3.04 0.87
CA TYR A 153 -4.19 1.91 1.74
C TYR A 153 -4.04 0.58 1.00
N LYS A 154 -4.32 0.52 -0.31
CA LYS A 154 -4.12 -0.71 -1.12
C LYS A 154 -2.66 -1.14 -1.09
N ALA A 155 -1.76 -0.20 -1.43
CA ALA A 155 -0.32 -0.42 -1.44
C ALA A 155 0.23 -0.80 -0.06
N ARG A 156 -0.18 -0.05 0.98
CA ARG A 156 0.27 -0.30 2.36
C ARG A 156 -0.27 -1.62 2.92
N SER A 157 -1.45 -2.07 2.52
CA SER A 157 -2.01 -3.35 3.00
C SER A 157 -1.14 -4.52 2.56
N VAL A 158 -0.75 -4.52 1.28
CA VAL A 158 0.17 -5.52 0.71
C VAL A 158 1.54 -5.45 1.40
N SER A 159 2.12 -4.25 1.48
CA SER A 159 3.41 -4.02 2.17
C SER A 159 3.39 -4.50 3.64
N ARG A 160 2.32 -4.20 4.38
CA ARG A 160 2.16 -4.60 5.78
C ARG A 160 2.06 -6.11 5.91
N TRP A 161 1.29 -6.75 5.04
CA TRP A 161 1.12 -8.20 5.05
C TRP A 161 2.41 -8.93 4.69
N LEU A 162 3.12 -8.52 3.63
CA LEU A 162 4.41 -9.11 3.22
C LEU A 162 5.46 -9.05 4.35
N ARG A 163 5.55 -7.90 5.03
CA ARG A 163 6.48 -7.68 6.15
C ARG A 163 6.05 -8.33 7.47
N SER A 164 4.79 -8.73 7.59
CA SER A 164 4.30 -9.36 8.81
C SER A 164 5.01 -10.69 9.08
N LYS A 165 5.04 -11.13 10.33
CA LYS A 165 5.51 -12.46 10.73
C LYS A 165 4.49 -13.09 11.66
N PRO A 166 4.22 -14.41 11.57
CA PRO A 166 3.37 -15.07 12.54
C PRO A 166 4.01 -14.93 13.93
N LYS A 167 3.22 -14.47 14.91
CA LYS A 167 3.63 -14.64 16.31
C LYS A 167 3.47 -16.13 16.63
N LYS A 168 4.51 -16.78 17.15
CA LYS A 168 4.37 -18.13 17.71
C LYS A 168 3.30 -18.06 18.79
N ASP A 169 2.23 -18.83 18.65
CA ASP A 169 1.17 -18.88 19.65
C ASP A 169 1.74 -19.47 20.95
N ALA A 170 1.59 -18.76 22.06
CA ALA A 170 1.98 -19.20 23.41
C ALA A 170 1.16 -20.40 23.93
N LYS A 171 0.41 -21.09 23.07
CA LYS A 171 -0.43 -22.25 23.38
C LYS A 171 0.18 -23.60 22.98
N GLN A 172 1.39 -23.62 22.40
CA GLN A 172 2.13 -24.86 22.12
C GLN A 172 3.10 -25.28 23.24
N GLU A 173 3.14 -24.55 24.36
CA GLU A 173 3.85 -24.94 25.58
C GLU A 173 2.84 -25.16 26.72
N SER A 174 2.09 -26.26 26.68
CA SER A 174 1.42 -26.88 27.83
C SER A 174 1.02 -28.30 27.51
#